data_AF-A0A3R8KI38-F1
#
_entry.id   AF-A0A3R8KI38-F1
#
_cell.length_a   1.000
_cell.length_b   1.000
_cell.length_c   1.000
_cell.angle_alpha   90.00
_cell.angle_beta   90.00
_cell.angle_gamma   90.00
#
_symmetry.space_group_name_H-M   'P 1'
#
loop_
_entity.id
_entity.type
_entity.pdbx_description
1 polymer ?
#
loop_
_entity_poly.entity_id
_entity_poly.type
_entity_poly.pdbx_seq_one_letter_code
_entity_poly.pdbx_strand_id
1 'polypeptide(L)'
;MGKYFNKRNQLWIILGVVAIVVIAFIGMRRQANGGSITVPKRISFVQQAKSSGTHIWVRTAAENGGFSKTTKVSEIFVLKNGKMQQYQIFDNNITLGKLSSMSDGDTIKLAQQQDKKYATTGAASEVRSYLNNKYAENNQIGQEDDFDTDATSVANGLVQVTYKEKLITYPHAIKITKILNNVDTSNNDIVSSSIADLNASKQAQNERWNTDAFVDNKFGEALITHIKTTKYQEPEQQSITVSNTTDNSGNKIVSQKIGFNSIDLFDSNIATENVYKYAKANEADFIKLLSLKANNKNYGYKVTVDDKNDAEEVKEAKQTKIDNEKGARLYN
;
A
#
# COMPACT_ATOMS: atom_id res chain seq x y z
N MET A 1 -49.49 34.88 -65.82
CA MET A 1 -48.99 35.99 -64.96
C MET A 1 -49.61 35.85 -63.57
N GLY A 2 -48.79 36.06 -62.55
CA GLY A 2 -48.90 35.46 -61.22
C GLY A 2 -50.13 35.82 -60.39
N LYS A 3 -50.63 34.83 -59.63
CA LYS A 3 -51.49 35.05 -58.47
C LYS A 3 -50.62 35.21 -57.24
N TYR A 4 -50.67 36.42 -56.70
CA TYR A 4 -50.13 36.81 -55.41
C TYR A 4 -50.67 35.91 -54.30
N PHE A 5 -49.79 35.15 -53.66
CA PHE A 5 -50.09 34.49 -52.39
C PHE A 5 -50.09 35.53 -51.26
N ASN A 6 -51.18 35.59 -50.52
CA ASN A 6 -51.48 36.59 -49.51
C ASN A 6 -50.60 36.38 -48.25
N LYS A 7 -49.61 37.26 -48.02
CA LYS A 7 -48.61 37.20 -46.94
C LYS A 7 -49.20 37.09 -45.52
N ARG A 8 -50.46 37.48 -45.33
CA ARG A 8 -51.14 37.40 -44.02
C ARG A 8 -51.47 35.96 -43.59
N ASN A 9 -51.72 35.04 -44.53
CA ASN A 9 -52.06 33.65 -44.20
C ASN A 9 -50.81 32.76 -43.98
N GLN A 10 -49.65 33.16 -44.50
CA GLN A 10 -48.38 32.47 -44.20
C GLN A 10 -47.90 32.75 -42.77
N LEU A 11 -48.17 33.93 -42.21
CA LEU A 11 -47.75 34.29 -40.85
C LEU A 11 -48.49 33.48 -39.77
N TRP A 12 -49.78 33.19 -39.97
CA TRP A 12 -50.57 32.36 -39.05
C TRP A 12 -50.23 30.86 -39.12
N ILE A 13 -49.86 30.36 -40.31
CA ILE A 13 -49.43 28.97 -40.49
C ILE A 13 -48.02 28.75 -39.91
N ILE A 14 -47.11 29.71 -40.07
CA ILE A 14 -45.75 29.64 -39.48
C ILE A 14 -45.80 29.74 -37.95
N LEU A 15 -46.65 30.60 -37.38
CA LEU A 15 -46.85 30.69 -35.93
C LEU A 15 -47.53 29.44 -35.34
N GLY A 16 -48.46 28.82 -36.07
CA GLY A 16 -49.10 27.56 -35.66
C GLY A 16 -48.12 26.38 -35.64
N VAL A 17 -47.23 26.28 -36.63
CA VAL A 17 -46.21 25.21 -36.70
C VAL A 17 -45.12 25.41 -35.63
N VAL A 18 -44.71 26.64 -35.34
CA VAL A 18 -43.74 26.92 -34.25
C VAL A 18 -44.35 26.65 -32.87
N ALA A 19 -45.64 26.95 -32.65
CA ALA A 19 -46.32 26.62 -31.40
C ALA A 19 -46.48 25.10 -31.19
N ILE A 20 -46.77 24.34 -32.25
CA ILE A 20 -46.88 22.86 -32.19
C ILE A 20 -45.51 22.21 -31.98
N VAL A 21 -44.42 22.76 -32.54
CA VAL A 21 -43.05 22.27 -32.29
C VAL A 21 -42.58 22.60 -30.87
N VAL A 22 -42.94 23.75 -30.30
CA VAL A 22 -42.63 24.08 -28.89
C VAL A 22 -43.44 23.23 -27.91
N ILE A 23 -44.72 22.92 -28.23
CA ILE A 23 -45.53 21.99 -27.43
C ILE A 23 -45.05 20.54 -27.57
N ALA A 24 -44.50 20.14 -28.72
CA ALA A 24 -43.88 18.83 -28.91
C ALA A 24 -42.53 18.67 -28.16
N PHE A 25 -41.75 19.75 -28.00
CA PHE A 25 -40.51 19.73 -27.22
C PHE A 25 -40.73 19.82 -25.70
N ILE A 26 -41.83 20.43 -25.25
CA ILE A 26 -42.21 20.47 -23.82
C ILE A 26 -43.11 19.26 -23.44
N GLY A 27 -43.76 18.64 -24.43
CA GLY A 27 -44.77 17.59 -24.28
C GLY A 27 -44.25 16.14 -24.27
N MET A 28 -42.95 15.89 -24.48
CA MET A 28 -42.36 14.57 -24.15
C MET A 28 -42.03 14.48 -22.65
N ARG A 29 -43.03 14.74 -21.80
CA ARG A 29 -43.11 14.08 -20.50
C ARG A 29 -43.52 12.63 -20.77
N ARG A 30 -42.53 11.73 -20.88
CA ARG A 30 -42.79 10.32 -20.61
C ARG A 30 -43.05 10.18 -19.12
N GLN A 31 -44.30 9.88 -18.82
CA GLN A 31 -44.80 9.32 -17.59
C GLN A 31 -44.19 7.92 -17.41
N ALA A 32 -43.28 7.75 -16.44
CA ALA A 32 -43.14 6.51 -15.65
C ALA A 32 -42.11 6.70 -14.53
N ASN A 33 -42.59 6.49 -13.31
CA ASN A 33 -41.94 6.44 -12.00
C ASN A 33 -41.53 7.81 -11.41
N GLY A 34 -42.36 8.27 -10.46
CA GLY A 34 -42.21 9.49 -9.68
C GLY A 34 -41.01 9.49 -8.74
N GLY A 35 -39.80 9.41 -9.29
CA GLY A 35 -38.58 9.81 -8.63
C GLY A 35 -38.30 11.28 -8.94
N SER A 36 -38.23 12.13 -7.92
CA SER A 36 -37.60 13.44 -8.03
C SER A 36 -36.21 13.25 -8.68
N ILE A 37 -35.98 13.83 -9.86
CA ILE A 37 -34.63 13.93 -10.42
C ILE A 37 -33.91 14.98 -9.57
N THR A 38 -33.22 14.52 -8.54
CA THR A 38 -32.35 15.37 -7.73
C THR A 38 -31.22 15.84 -8.62
N VAL A 39 -31.19 17.14 -8.94
CA VAL A 39 -30.07 17.72 -9.69
C VAL A 39 -28.79 17.48 -8.88
N PRO A 40 -27.74 16.88 -9.48
CA PRO A 40 -26.49 16.64 -8.78
C PRO A 40 -25.94 17.95 -8.22
N LYS A 41 -25.79 18.02 -6.90
CA LYS A 41 -25.14 19.17 -6.26
C LYS A 41 -23.66 19.10 -6.59
N ARG A 42 -23.15 20.09 -7.33
CA ARG A 42 -21.71 20.22 -7.56
C ARG A 42 -21.03 20.59 -6.24
N ILE A 43 -20.17 19.70 -5.75
CA ILE A 43 -19.36 19.92 -4.55
C ILE A 43 -17.94 20.29 -4.98
N SER A 44 -17.34 21.31 -4.34
CA SER A 44 -15.93 21.65 -4.55
C SER A 44 -15.10 21.14 -3.38
N PHE A 45 -14.19 20.21 -3.67
CA PHE A 45 -13.28 19.66 -2.68
C PHE A 45 -12.44 20.77 -2.03
N VAL A 46 -11.93 21.73 -2.81
CA VAL A 46 -11.11 22.85 -2.30
C VAL A 46 -11.88 23.72 -1.31
N GLN A 47 -13.16 23.98 -1.57
CA GLN A 47 -13.96 24.76 -0.64
C GLN A 47 -14.15 24.03 0.69
N GLN A 48 -14.39 22.72 0.64
CA GLN A 48 -14.48 21.89 1.84
C GLN A 48 -13.13 21.80 2.58
N ALA A 49 -12.03 21.64 1.86
CA ALA A 49 -10.68 21.62 2.41
C ALA A 49 -10.32 22.92 3.15
N LYS A 50 -10.78 24.07 2.64
CA LYS A 50 -10.59 25.37 3.29
C LYS A 50 -11.59 25.66 4.40
N SER A 51 -12.64 24.85 4.53
CA SER A 51 -13.64 25.03 5.57
C SER A 51 -13.18 24.44 6.91
N SER A 52 -13.75 24.94 8.00
CA SER A 52 -13.56 24.38 9.35
C SER A 52 -14.44 23.14 9.62
N GLY A 53 -15.26 22.73 8.64
CA GLY A 53 -16.13 21.56 8.76
C GLY A 53 -15.37 20.25 8.58
N THR A 54 -15.94 19.18 9.12
CA THR A 54 -15.55 17.80 8.77
C THR A 54 -16.32 17.38 7.53
N HIS A 55 -15.63 16.83 6.54
CA HIS A 55 -16.24 16.30 5.32
C HIS A 55 -15.73 14.90 5.06
N ILE A 56 -16.62 14.04 4.57
CA ILE A 56 -16.31 12.65 4.26
C ILE A 56 -16.29 12.47 2.75
N TRP A 57 -15.22 11.87 2.25
CA TRP A 57 -15.07 11.41 0.88
C TRP A 57 -14.86 9.91 0.88
N VAL A 58 -15.21 9.25 -0.22
CA VAL A 58 -15.11 7.79 -0.33
C VAL A 58 -14.48 7.42 -1.66
N ARG A 59 -13.63 6.39 -1.65
CA ARG A 59 -13.13 5.74 -2.88
C ARG A 59 -13.99 4.53 -3.19
N THR A 60 -14.38 4.41 -4.45
CA THR A 60 -15.13 3.28 -4.98
C THR A 60 -14.66 2.99 -6.41
N ALA A 61 -14.85 1.76 -6.87
CA ALA A 61 -14.73 1.41 -8.28
C ALA A 61 -16.11 1.43 -8.94
N ALA A 62 -16.22 1.97 -10.15
CA ALA A 62 -17.47 1.92 -10.90
C ALA A 62 -17.75 0.48 -11.36
N GLU A 63 -18.97 0.02 -11.15
CA GLU A 63 -19.44 -1.27 -11.66
C GLU A 63 -20.25 -1.02 -12.93
N ASN A 64 -19.86 -1.64 -14.05
CA ASN A 64 -20.55 -1.49 -15.34
C ASN A 64 -20.76 -0.04 -15.79
N GLY A 65 -19.77 0.82 -15.57
CA GLY A 65 -19.79 2.22 -16.00
C GLY A 65 -20.59 3.17 -15.09
N GLY A 66 -21.00 2.73 -13.89
CA GLY A 66 -21.71 3.59 -12.94
C GLY A 66 -21.50 3.22 -11.47
N PHE A 67 -22.17 4.00 -10.61
CA PHE A 67 -22.20 3.78 -9.16
C PHE A 67 -23.63 3.49 -8.72
N SER A 68 -23.80 2.54 -7.81
CA SER A 68 -25.09 2.16 -7.24
C SER A 68 -25.02 2.07 -5.73
N LYS A 69 -26.16 1.85 -5.06
CA LYS A 69 -26.20 1.65 -3.60
C LYS A 69 -25.44 0.38 -3.15
N THR A 70 -25.22 -0.57 -4.05
CA THR A 70 -24.47 -1.79 -3.74
C THR A 70 -22.98 -1.64 -4.02
N THR A 71 -22.56 -0.54 -4.68
CA THR A 71 -21.14 -0.31 -4.95
C THR A 71 -20.35 -0.25 -3.66
N LYS A 72 -19.32 -1.08 -3.62
CA LYS A 72 -18.37 -1.25 -2.51
C LYS A 72 -17.50 0.00 -2.33
N VAL A 73 -17.11 0.25 -1.09
CA VAL A 73 -16.27 1.38 -0.66
C VAL A 73 -14.97 0.84 -0.10
N SER A 74 -13.86 1.08 -0.79
CA SER A 74 -12.53 0.63 -0.39
C SER A 74 -11.86 1.59 0.60
N GLU A 75 -12.07 2.89 0.45
CA GLU A 75 -11.44 3.88 1.35
C GLU A 75 -12.45 4.93 1.80
N ILE A 76 -12.31 5.37 3.05
CA ILE A 76 -13.01 6.53 3.59
C ILE A 76 -11.97 7.60 3.96
N PHE A 77 -12.15 8.80 3.42
CA PHE A 77 -11.32 9.96 3.73
C PHE A 77 -12.08 10.95 4.61
N VAL A 78 -11.46 11.34 5.72
CA VAL A 78 -11.97 12.37 6.63
C VAL A 78 -11.16 13.64 6.41
N LEU A 79 -11.80 14.64 5.83
CA LEU A 79 -11.23 15.97 5.58
C LEU A 79 -11.65 16.92 6.70
N LYS A 80 -10.69 17.45 7.45
CA LYS A 80 -10.93 18.39 8.54
C LYS A 80 -9.79 19.40 8.62
N ASN A 81 -10.13 20.69 8.65
CA ASN A 81 -9.15 21.79 8.77
C ASN A 81 -8.01 21.72 7.73
N GLY A 82 -8.34 21.42 6.47
CA GLY A 82 -7.35 21.31 5.39
C GLY A 82 -6.40 20.12 5.51
N LYS A 83 -6.69 19.16 6.39
CA LYS A 83 -5.97 17.90 6.52
C LYS A 83 -6.88 16.72 6.20
N MET A 84 -6.30 15.67 5.64
CA MET A 84 -6.97 14.43 5.29
C MET A 84 -6.45 13.28 6.13
N GLN A 85 -7.35 12.43 6.58
CA GLN A 85 -7.04 11.15 7.19
C GLN A 85 -7.73 10.07 6.36
N GLN A 86 -6.97 9.07 5.90
CA GLN A 86 -7.48 7.96 5.10
C GLN A 86 -7.64 6.73 5.99
N TYR A 87 -8.75 6.01 5.81
CA TYR A 87 -9.02 4.73 6.45
C TYR A 87 -9.29 3.67 5.39
N GLN A 88 -8.68 2.50 5.55
CA GLN A 88 -8.93 1.34 4.69
C GLN A 88 -10.18 0.58 5.12
N ILE A 89 -10.94 0.07 4.16
CA ILE A 89 -12.23 -0.58 4.42
C ILE A 89 -12.18 -2.05 4.02
N PHE A 90 -12.11 -2.91 5.03
CA PHE A 90 -11.93 -4.34 4.82
C PHE A 90 -13.19 -5.09 4.36
N ASP A 91 -14.35 -4.84 4.98
CA ASP A 91 -15.53 -5.69 4.81
C ASP A 91 -16.31 -5.40 3.53
N ASN A 92 -16.51 -6.40 2.67
CA ASN A 92 -17.31 -6.34 1.42
C ASN A 92 -18.75 -5.84 1.53
N ASN A 93 -19.30 -5.71 2.73
CA ASN A 93 -20.65 -5.20 2.97
C ASN A 93 -20.69 -3.69 3.25
N ILE A 94 -19.55 -3.00 3.21
CA ILE A 94 -19.50 -1.54 3.29
C ILE A 94 -19.69 -0.96 1.89
N THR A 95 -20.87 -0.37 1.66
CA THR A 95 -21.31 0.12 0.36
C THR A 95 -21.79 1.57 0.44
N LEU A 96 -21.89 2.23 -0.71
CA LEU A 96 -22.47 3.58 -0.81
C LEU A 96 -23.87 3.66 -0.20
N GLY A 97 -24.69 2.63 -0.37
CA GLY A 97 -26.02 2.54 0.22
C GLY A 97 -25.99 2.52 1.75
N LYS A 98 -25.10 1.72 2.34
CA LYS A 98 -24.91 1.66 3.79
C LYS A 98 -24.45 3.01 4.35
N LEU A 99 -23.45 3.64 3.71
CA LEU A 99 -22.93 4.93 4.16
C LEU A 99 -23.97 6.05 4.00
N SER A 100 -24.81 6.01 2.95
CA SER A 100 -25.83 7.03 2.71
C SER A 100 -26.91 7.14 3.80
N SER A 101 -27.09 6.09 4.63
CA SER A 101 -28.01 6.12 5.76
C SER A 101 -27.34 6.41 7.10
N MET A 102 -26.03 6.68 7.12
CA MET A 102 -25.26 6.94 8.33
C MET A 102 -25.01 8.44 8.52
N SER A 103 -24.86 8.85 9.78
CA SER A 103 -24.33 10.18 10.08
C SER A 103 -22.82 10.23 9.77
N ASP A 104 -22.26 11.44 9.62
CA ASP A 104 -20.82 11.60 9.45
C ASP A 104 -20.05 11.01 10.64
N GLY A 105 -20.53 11.23 11.86
CA GLY A 105 -19.92 10.69 13.08
C GLY A 105 -19.91 9.16 13.12
N ASP A 106 -20.99 8.52 12.68
CA ASP A 106 -21.05 7.05 12.62
C ASP A 106 -20.21 6.50 11.47
N THR A 107 -20.11 7.23 10.36
CA THR A 107 -19.26 6.87 9.22
C THR A 107 -17.78 6.90 9.62
N ILE A 108 -17.36 7.90 10.40
CA ILE A 108 -15.98 7.99 10.92
C ILE A 108 -15.69 6.83 11.87
N LYS A 109 -16.61 6.51 12.81
CA LYS A 109 -16.43 5.36 13.72
C LYS A 109 -16.34 4.04 12.97
N LEU A 110 -17.16 3.87 11.92
CA LEU A 110 -17.10 2.69 11.06
C LEU A 110 -15.76 2.62 10.33
N ALA A 111 -15.27 3.74 9.78
CA ALA A 111 -13.98 3.82 9.11
C ALA A 111 -12.85 3.37 10.05
N GLN A 112 -12.79 3.93 11.27
CA GLN A 112 -11.82 3.53 12.30
C GLN A 112 -11.91 2.04 12.66
N GLN A 113 -13.11 1.48 12.75
CA GLN A 113 -13.32 0.06 13.05
C GLN A 113 -12.84 -0.84 11.92
N GLN A 114 -13.12 -0.47 10.67
CA GLN A 114 -12.72 -1.23 9.48
C GLN A 114 -11.21 -1.18 9.25
N ASP A 115 -10.61 -0.01 9.41
CA ASP A 115 -9.17 0.21 9.30
C ASP A 115 -8.41 -0.58 10.36
N LYS A 116 -8.86 -0.51 11.62
CA LYS A 116 -8.31 -1.34 12.70
C LYS A 116 -8.47 -2.83 12.41
N LYS A 117 -9.60 -3.25 11.86
CA LYS A 117 -9.84 -4.65 11.51
C LYS A 117 -8.86 -5.13 10.44
N TYR A 118 -8.65 -4.32 9.40
CA TYR A 118 -7.65 -4.58 8.37
C TYR A 118 -6.25 -4.72 8.99
N ALA A 119 -5.80 -3.68 9.71
CA ALA A 119 -4.44 -3.59 10.26
C ALA A 119 -4.10 -4.64 11.32
N THR A 120 -5.09 -5.31 11.93
CA THR A 120 -4.86 -6.31 12.98
C THR A 120 -5.17 -7.74 12.56
N THR A 121 -6.07 -7.93 11.60
CA THR A 121 -6.55 -9.27 11.21
C THR A 121 -6.71 -9.45 9.71
N GLY A 122 -7.18 -8.44 8.98
CA GLY A 122 -7.45 -8.52 7.54
C GLY A 122 -6.18 -8.78 6.74
N ALA A 123 -5.20 -7.88 6.85
CA ALA A 123 -3.91 -8.00 6.16
C ALA A 123 -3.20 -9.33 6.43
N ALA A 124 -3.20 -9.79 7.70
CA ALA A 124 -2.63 -11.08 8.06
C ALA A 124 -3.38 -12.27 7.43
N SER A 125 -4.68 -12.13 7.22
CA SER A 125 -5.49 -13.16 6.57
C SER A 125 -5.23 -13.20 5.07
N GLU A 126 -5.08 -12.05 4.42
CA GLU A 126 -4.70 -11.95 3.00
C GLU A 126 -3.33 -12.58 2.74
N VAL A 127 -2.31 -12.23 3.54
CA VAL A 127 -0.99 -12.88 3.46
C VAL A 127 -1.11 -14.38 3.63
N ARG A 128 -1.89 -14.85 4.62
CA ARG A 128 -2.09 -16.29 4.84
C ARG A 128 -2.83 -16.97 3.69
N SER A 129 -3.85 -16.33 3.14
CA SER A 129 -4.59 -16.82 1.97
C SER A 129 -3.64 -17.01 0.80
N TYR A 130 -2.81 -16.00 0.54
CA TYR A 130 -1.78 -16.04 -0.48
C TYR A 130 -0.78 -17.18 -0.27
N LEU A 131 -0.24 -17.34 0.95
CA LEU A 131 0.71 -18.42 1.25
C LEU A 131 0.08 -19.81 1.10
N ASN A 132 -1.20 -19.97 1.43
CA ASN A 132 -1.91 -21.24 1.35
C ASN A 132 -2.32 -21.62 -0.09
N ASN A 133 -2.63 -20.64 -0.93
CA ASN A 133 -3.24 -20.86 -2.23
C ASN A 133 -2.51 -20.13 -3.37
N LYS A 134 -1.18 -19.99 -3.30
CA LYS A 134 -0.32 -19.13 -4.14
C LYS A 134 -0.57 -19.09 -5.67
N TYR A 135 -1.33 -20.03 -6.22
CA TYR A 135 -1.69 -20.13 -7.66
C TYR A 135 -3.19 -20.01 -7.97
N ALA A 136 -4.06 -19.78 -6.98
CA ALA A 136 -5.49 -19.62 -7.21
C ALA A 136 -5.80 -18.17 -7.63
N GLU A 137 -6.60 -18.02 -8.69
CA GLU A 137 -6.96 -16.73 -9.29
C GLU A 137 -7.79 -15.81 -8.36
N ASN A 138 -8.24 -16.29 -7.19
CA ASN A 138 -9.19 -15.59 -6.31
C ASN A 138 -8.85 -15.74 -4.80
N ASN A 139 -7.63 -15.42 -4.37
CA ASN A 139 -7.24 -15.48 -2.95
C ASN A 139 -7.57 -14.24 -2.12
N GLN A 140 -8.17 -13.23 -2.74
CA GLN A 140 -8.55 -11.99 -2.13
C GLN A 140 -9.50 -12.22 -0.95
N ILE A 141 -9.14 -11.71 0.22
CA ILE A 141 -9.99 -11.70 1.41
C ILE A 141 -10.34 -10.26 1.70
N GLY A 142 -11.59 -9.85 1.48
CA GLY A 142 -12.01 -8.46 1.73
C GLY A 142 -12.37 -7.71 0.46
N GLN A 143 -12.39 -6.39 0.53
CA GLN A 143 -12.76 -5.50 -0.59
C GLN A 143 -11.63 -5.22 -1.56
N GLU A 144 -10.39 -5.32 -1.09
CA GLU A 144 -9.29 -4.62 -1.71
C GLU A 144 -8.62 -5.47 -2.79
N ASP A 145 -8.47 -4.93 -4.00
CA ASP A 145 -7.51 -5.41 -5.00
C ASP A 145 -6.08 -4.96 -4.63
N ASP A 146 -5.81 -4.69 -3.34
CA ASP A 146 -4.56 -4.16 -2.81
C ASP A 146 -3.51 -5.24 -2.54
N PHE A 147 -3.91 -6.52 -2.47
CA PHE A 147 -2.97 -7.63 -2.40
C PHE A 147 -2.35 -7.90 -3.77
N ASP A 148 -1.63 -6.89 -4.24
CA ASP A 148 -1.12 -6.74 -5.58
C ASP A 148 0.30 -7.32 -5.73
N THR A 149 1.03 -6.86 -6.74
CA THR A 149 2.40 -7.33 -6.97
C THR A 149 3.36 -6.89 -5.87
N ASP A 150 3.13 -5.75 -5.23
CA ASP A 150 3.94 -5.28 -4.11
C ASP A 150 3.65 -6.11 -2.86
N ALA A 151 2.37 -6.34 -2.54
CA ALA A 151 1.99 -7.18 -1.40
C ALA A 151 2.50 -8.61 -1.51
N THR A 152 2.39 -9.22 -2.69
CA THR A 152 2.96 -10.55 -2.95
C THR A 152 4.49 -10.55 -2.88
N SER A 153 5.15 -9.49 -3.37
CA SER A 153 6.62 -9.33 -3.26
C SER A 153 7.07 -9.23 -1.81
N VAL A 154 6.39 -8.41 -1.01
CA VAL A 154 6.64 -8.29 0.43
C VAL A 154 6.39 -9.62 1.12
N ALA A 155 5.25 -10.27 0.90
CA ALA A 155 4.93 -11.57 1.52
C ALA A 155 5.95 -12.67 1.18
N ASN A 156 6.51 -12.64 -0.04
CA ASN A 156 7.58 -13.55 -0.48
C ASN A 156 8.96 -13.18 0.04
N GLY A 157 9.14 -12.05 0.74
CA GLY A 157 10.44 -11.58 1.18
C GLY A 157 11.33 -11.05 0.06
N LEU A 158 10.74 -10.59 -1.05
CA LEU A 158 11.46 -9.98 -2.18
C LEU A 158 11.91 -8.53 -1.93
N VAL A 159 11.72 -8.05 -0.70
CA VAL A 159 12.27 -6.78 -0.19
C VAL A 159 13.80 -6.84 -0.15
N GLN A 160 14.45 -5.75 -0.55
CA GLN A 160 15.89 -5.75 -0.82
C GLN A 160 16.72 -5.14 0.31
N VAL A 161 17.94 -5.66 0.48
CA VAL A 161 19.03 -4.99 1.18
C VAL A 161 20.15 -4.69 0.18
N THR A 162 20.62 -3.45 0.14
CA THR A 162 21.75 -3.02 -0.68
C THR A 162 23.00 -2.88 0.18
N TYR A 163 24.14 -3.36 -0.32
CA TYR A 163 25.37 -3.37 0.44
C TYR A 163 26.60 -3.31 -0.48
N LYS A 164 27.75 -2.92 0.09
CA LYS A 164 29.02 -2.85 -0.62
C LYS A 164 29.87 -4.08 -0.36
N GLU A 165 30.22 -4.78 -1.43
CA GLU A 165 31.14 -5.91 -1.43
C GLU A 165 32.57 -5.43 -1.74
N LYS A 166 33.56 -6.13 -1.20
CA LYS A 166 34.97 -5.97 -1.57
C LYS A 166 35.58 -7.36 -1.71
N LEU A 167 36.12 -7.66 -2.88
CA LEU A 167 36.91 -8.86 -3.07
C LEU A 167 38.23 -8.74 -2.31
N ILE A 168 38.55 -9.74 -1.51
CA ILE A 168 39.84 -9.87 -0.84
C ILE A 168 40.69 -10.88 -1.61
N THR A 169 41.94 -10.50 -1.91
CA THR A 169 42.91 -11.35 -2.59
C THR A 169 43.42 -12.42 -1.62
N TYR A 170 43.03 -13.67 -1.90
CA TYR A 170 43.41 -14.93 -1.26
C TYR A 170 43.23 -15.09 0.28
N PRO A 171 42.47 -16.11 0.74
CA PRO A 171 41.53 -16.90 -0.05
C PRO A 171 40.50 -15.94 -0.66
N HIS A 172 40.08 -16.16 -1.92
CA HIS A 172 39.11 -15.29 -2.61
C HIS A 172 37.83 -15.22 -1.78
N ALA A 173 37.73 -14.19 -0.96
CA ALA A 173 36.66 -14.00 0.00
C ALA A 173 35.97 -12.68 -0.31
N ILE A 174 34.65 -12.69 -0.18
CA ILE A 174 33.86 -11.47 -0.29
C ILE A 174 33.73 -10.90 1.12
N LYS A 175 34.21 -9.67 1.31
CA LYS A 175 33.97 -8.89 2.53
C LYS A 175 32.87 -7.88 2.28
N ILE A 176 31.81 -7.97 3.07
CA ILE A 176 30.80 -6.92 3.11
C ILE A 176 31.33 -5.78 3.97
N THR A 177 31.33 -4.57 3.43
CA THR A 177 31.97 -3.41 4.09
C THR A 177 30.97 -2.40 4.64
N LYS A 178 29.75 -2.36 4.08
CA LYS A 178 28.75 -1.36 4.45
C LYS A 178 27.36 -1.75 3.97
N ILE A 179 26.34 -1.43 4.75
CA ILE A 179 24.93 -1.45 4.33
C ILE A 179 24.56 -0.06 3.80
N LEU A 180 23.86 -0.01 2.67
CA LEU A 180 23.57 1.21 1.93
C LEU A 180 22.07 1.42 1.78
N ASN A 181 21.64 2.68 1.77
CA ASN A 181 20.27 3.05 1.48
C ASN A 181 20.07 3.12 -0.03
N ASN A 182 19.43 2.09 -0.62
CA ASN A 182 18.95 2.00 -1.99
C ASN A 182 19.67 2.95 -2.99
N VAL A 183 20.92 2.61 -3.32
CA VAL A 183 21.81 3.43 -4.16
C VAL A 183 21.81 2.89 -5.58
N ASP A 184 22.07 3.76 -6.55
CA ASP A 184 22.37 3.37 -7.92
C ASP A 184 23.43 2.25 -7.96
N THR A 185 23.03 1.09 -8.51
CA THR A 185 23.85 -0.13 -8.62
C THR A 185 24.81 -0.11 -9.81
N SER A 186 24.96 1.04 -10.47
CA SER A 186 25.93 1.23 -11.57
C SER A 186 27.41 1.03 -11.15
N ASN A 187 27.70 0.94 -9.85
CA ASN A 187 29.01 0.58 -9.33
C ASN A 187 29.12 -0.93 -9.10
N ASN A 188 30.12 -1.57 -9.72
CA ASN A 188 30.37 -3.01 -9.66
C ASN A 188 30.58 -3.58 -8.25
N ASP A 189 30.90 -2.74 -7.25
CA ASP A 189 31.07 -3.16 -5.86
C ASP A 189 29.75 -3.13 -5.05
N ILE A 190 28.64 -2.67 -5.64
CA ILE A 190 27.34 -2.53 -4.97
C ILE A 190 26.43 -3.68 -5.40
N VAL A 191 25.93 -4.42 -4.41
CA VAL A 191 25.07 -5.58 -4.64
C VAL A 191 23.78 -5.42 -3.84
N SER A 192 22.66 -5.87 -4.43
CA SER A 192 21.38 -6.00 -3.76
C SER A 192 21.01 -7.48 -3.60
N SER A 193 20.43 -7.82 -2.46
CA SER A 193 19.92 -9.16 -2.17
C SER A 193 18.52 -9.07 -1.60
N SER A 194 17.62 -9.96 -2.03
CA SER A 194 16.32 -10.10 -1.34
C SER A 194 16.51 -10.78 0.03
N ILE A 195 15.58 -10.54 0.96
CA ILE A 195 15.56 -11.27 2.23
C ILE A 195 15.29 -12.76 2.02
N ALA A 196 14.45 -13.11 1.04
CA ALA A 196 14.19 -14.50 0.65
C ALA A 196 15.49 -15.24 0.27
N ASP A 197 16.38 -14.59 -0.49
CA ASP A 197 17.65 -15.19 -0.89
C ASP A 197 18.60 -15.39 0.30
N LEU A 198 18.50 -14.56 1.34
CA LEU A 198 19.31 -14.71 2.56
C LEU A 198 18.91 -15.97 3.32
N ASN A 199 17.61 -16.26 3.38
CA ASN A 199 17.08 -17.45 4.04
C ASN A 199 17.33 -18.74 3.25
N ALA A 200 17.23 -18.70 1.92
CA ALA A 200 17.49 -19.87 1.06
C ALA A 200 18.92 -20.42 1.20
N SER A 201 19.88 -19.57 1.58
CA SER A 201 21.30 -19.94 1.73
C SER A 201 21.60 -20.95 2.86
N LYS A 202 20.64 -21.22 3.77
CA LYS A 202 20.75 -22.29 4.78
C LYS A 202 20.17 -23.64 4.33
N GLN A 203 19.21 -23.67 3.40
CA GLN A 203 18.50 -24.90 3.00
C GLN A 203 19.00 -25.50 1.68
N ALA A 204 19.66 -24.70 0.84
CA ALA A 204 20.28 -25.18 -0.41
C ALA A 204 21.44 -26.18 -0.22
N GLN A 205 21.89 -26.44 1.02
CA GLN A 205 22.88 -27.49 1.28
C GLN A 205 22.30 -28.92 1.29
N ASN A 206 20.98 -29.10 1.43
CA ASN A 206 20.41 -30.45 1.57
C ASN A 206 19.51 -30.92 0.42
N GLU A 207 18.97 -30.06 -0.44
CA GLU A 207 18.03 -30.49 -1.47
C GLU A 207 18.41 -29.96 -2.85
N ARG A 208 18.90 -30.89 -3.69
CA ARG A 208 19.21 -30.65 -5.09
C ARG A 208 17.92 -30.33 -5.86
N TRP A 209 17.92 -29.19 -6.56
CA TRP A 209 17.28 -28.97 -7.86
C TRP A 209 15.78 -29.30 -7.94
N ASN A 210 14.96 -28.38 -7.42
CA ASN A 210 13.61 -28.16 -7.95
C ASN A 210 13.35 -26.65 -7.98
N THR A 211 13.66 -26.01 -9.11
CA THR A 211 13.75 -24.55 -9.27
C THR A 211 12.40 -23.84 -9.34
N ASP A 212 11.28 -24.55 -9.30
CA ASP A 212 9.96 -23.97 -9.53
C ASP A 212 9.13 -23.74 -8.26
N ALA A 213 9.64 -24.02 -7.04
CA ALA A 213 8.76 -24.04 -5.87
C ALA A 213 9.38 -23.69 -4.50
N PHE A 214 10.58 -23.10 -4.39
CA PHE A 214 11.07 -22.68 -3.07
C PHE A 214 10.61 -21.27 -2.70
N VAL A 215 9.36 -21.18 -2.26
CA VAL A 215 8.83 -19.98 -1.62
C VAL A 215 9.09 -20.13 -0.14
N ASP A 216 10.03 -19.36 0.39
CA ASP A 216 10.25 -19.33 1.83
C ASP A 216 9.06 -18.63 2.51
N ASN A 217 8.06 -19.42 2.91
CA ASN A 217 6.90 -18.94 3.64
C ASN A 217 7.26 -18.34 5.01
N LYS A 218 8.50 -18.51 5.50
CA LYS A 218 8.91 -17.98 6.81
C LYS A 218 8.85 -16.46 6.87
N PHE A 219 9.13 -15.76 5.76
CA PHE A 219 9.00 -14.30 5.76
C PHE A 219 7.53 -13.89 5.88
N GLY A 220 6.64 -14.49 5.09
CA GLY A 220 5.20 -14.27 5.18
C GLY A 220 4.63 -14.65 6.56
N GLU A 221 5.07 -15.74 7.18
CA GLU A 221 4.68 -16.11 8.55
C GLU A 221 5.21 -15.14 9.62
N ALA A 222 6.44 -14.63 9.44
CA ALA A 222 6.99 -13.57 10.30
C ALA A 222 6.20 -12.27 10.15
N LEU A 223 5.80 -11.92 8.92
CA LEU A 223 4.93 -10.78 8.63
C LEU A 223 3.55 -10.92 9.28
N ILE A 224 2.91 -12.09 9.15
CA ILE A 224 1.64 -12.40 9.85
C ILE A 224 1.80 -12.24 11.37
N THR A 225 2.91 -12.72 11.93
CA THR A 225 3.20 -12.61 13.37
C THR A 225 3.40 -11.15 13.76
N HIS A 226 4.12 -10.38 12.95
CA HIS A 226 4.33 -8.95 13.18
C HIS A 226 3.02 -8.18 13.15
N ILE A 227 2.16 -8.39 12.16
CA ILE A 227 0.84 -7.75 12.07
C ILE A 227 -0.01 -8.04 13.31
N LYS A 228 -0.06 -9.31 13.76
CA LYS A 228 -0.88 -9.73 14.91
C LYS A 228 -0.37 -9.22 16.27
N THR A 229 0.93 -8.95 16.37
CA THR A 229 1.56 -8.51 17.63
C THR A 229 1.76 -7.00 17.69
N THR A 230 1.71 -6.31 16.55
CA THR A 230 1.83 -4.87 16.48
C THR A 230 0.54 -4.20 16.96
N LYS A 231 0.70 -3.20 17.82
CA LYS A 231 -0.43 -2.41 18.29
C LYS A 231 -0.89 -1.47 17.17
N TYR A 232 -2.17 -1.57 16.81
CA TYR A 232 -2.82 -0.64 15.88
C TYR A 232 -2.50 0.82 16.21
N GLN A 233 -2.10 1.56 15.18
CA GLN A 233 -1.96 3.01 15.19
C GLN A 233 -2.97 3.57 14.21
N GLU A 234 -3.76 4.54 14.67
CA GLU A 234 -4.70 5.23 13.79
C GLU A 234 -3.94 6.06 12.75
N PRO A 235 -4.41 6.11 11.48
CA PRO A 235 -3.77 6.91 10.44
C PRO A 235 -3.64 8.38 10.85
N GLU A 236 -2.52 9.02 10.53
CA GLU A 236 -2.32 10.42 10.90
C GLU A 236 -3.06 11.38 9.96
N GLN A 237 -3.39 12.58 10.48
CA GLN A 237 -3.91 13.67 9.65
C GLN A 237 -2.79 14.31 8.84
N GLN A 238 -2.91 14.24 7.53
CA GLN A 238 -1.90 14.71 6.61
C GLN A 238 -2.34 15.97 5.87
N SER A 239 -1.37 16.83 5.54
CA SER A 239 -1.60 17.95 4.65
C SER A 239 -1.90 17.46 3.23
N ILE A 240 -2.82 18.16 2.58
CA ILE A 240 -3.17 17.92 1.18
C ILE A 240 -2.60 19.01 0.28
N THR A 241 -2.23 18.63 -0.94
CA THR A 241 -1.94 19.56 -2.03
C THR A 241 -3.13 19.60 -2.97
N VAL A 242 -3.52 20.79 -3.41
CA VAL A 242 -4.61 20.92 -4.39
C VAL A 242 -4.20 21.84 -5.52
N SER A 243 -4.33 21.33 -6.74
CA SER A 243 -4.13 22.07 -7.98
C SER A 243 -5.44 22.17 -8.75
N ASN A 244 -5.79 23.36 -9.21
CA ASN A 244 -7.03 23.59 -9.96
C ASN A 244 -6.71 23.92 -11.41
N THR A 245 -7.47 23.34 -12.33
CA THR A 245 -7.55 23.79 -13.71
C THR A 245 -8.84 24.57 -13.88
N THR A 246 -8.76 25.77 -14.43
CA THR A 246 -9.91 26.63 -14.72
C THR A 246 -10.29 26.58 -16.20
N ASP A 247 -11.51 26.99 -16.51
CA ASP A 247 -11.90 27.30 -17.89
C ASP A 247 -11.12 28.50 -18.45
N ASN A 248 -11.34 28.80 -19.73
CA ASN A 248 -10.68 29.90 -20.43
C ASN A 248 -10.94 31.28 -19.81
N SER A 249 -11.94 31.41 -18.93
CA SER A 249 -12.22 32.66 -18.22
C SER A 249 -11.39 32.83 -16.94
N GLY A 250 -10.73 31.77 -16.47
CA GLY A 250 -10.05 31.74 -15.17
C GLY A 250 -10.99 31.67 -13.96
N ASN A 251 -12.31 31.79 -14.18
CA ASN A 251 -13.27 31.98 -13.10
C ASN A 251 -13.96 30.69 -12.64
N LYS A 252 -13.95 29.62 -13.46
CA LYS A 252 -14.61 28.36 -13.12
C LYS A 252 -13.62 27.22 -13.08
N ILE A 253 -13.57 26.52 -11.96
CA ILE A 253 -12.82 25.27 -11.83
C ILE A 253 -13.50 24.20 -12.71
N VAL A 254 -12.74 23.64 -13.66
CA VAL A 254 -13.16 22.56 -14.55
C VAL A 254 -12.54 21.21 -14.17
N SER A 255 -11.39 21.22 -13.48
CA SER A 255 -10.76 20.02 -12.94
C SER A 255 -9.96 20.35 -11.67
N GLN A 256 -9.84 19.37 -10.77
CA GLN A 256 -9.05 19.47 -9.54
C GLN A 256 -8.16 18.24 -9.43
N LYS A 257 -6.87 18.45 -9.16
CA LYS A 257 -5.93 17.40 -8.78
C LYS A 257 -5.63 17.55 -7.30
N ILE A 258 -5.81 16.46 -6.55
CA ILE A 258 -5.54 16.39 -5.11
C ILE A 258 -4.39 15.42 -4.91
N GLY A 259 -3.38 15.83 -4.14
CA GLY A 259 -2.27 14.98 -3.73
C GLY A 259 -2.20 14.88 -2.22
N PHE A 260 -1.99 13.67 -1.71
CA PHE A 260 -1.80 13.34 -0.30
C PHE A 260 -0.94 12.07 -0.22
N ASN A 261 -0.43 11.72 0.97
CA ASN A 261 0.45 10.57 1.14
C ASN A 261 -0.36 9.37 1.68
N SER A 262 -0.85 8.50 0.81
CA SER A 262 -1.47 7.25 1.27
C SER A 262 -0.45 6.41 2.06
N ILE A 263 -0.90 5.83 3.17
CA ILE A 263 -0.14 4.78 3.86
C ILE A 263 -0.69 3.45 3.34
N ASP A 264 0.19 2.68 2.73
CA ASP A 264 -0.09 1.30 2.32
C ASP A 264 0.81 0.38 3.15
N LEU A 265 0.19 -0.60 3.81
CA LEU A 265 0.88 -1.57 4.66
C LEU A 265 1.85 -2.43 3.85
N PHE A 266 1.57 -2.62 2.56
CA PHE A 266 2.28 -3.54 1.68
C PHE A 266 3.13 -2.84 0.61
N ASP A 267 3.32 -1.52 0.70
CA ASP A 267 4.22 -0.78 -0.19
C ASP A 267 5.65 -1.36 -0.12
N SER A 268 6.11 -1.90 -1.25
CA SER A 268 7.40 -2.59 -1.34
C SER A 268 8.61 -1.66 -1.14
N ASN A 269 8.46 -0.37 -1.46
CA ASN A 269 9.49 0.64 -1.22
C ASN A 269 9.59 0.97 0.27
N ILE A 270 8.45 1.17 0.95
CA ILE A 270 8.42 1.40 2.40
C ILE A 270 8.97 0.18 3.14
N ALA A 271 8.58 -1.03 2.71
CA ALA A 271 9.10 -2.27 3.28
C ALA A 271 10.62 -2.38 3.09
N THR A 272 11.14 -2.04 1.91
CA THR A 272 12.58 -1.98 1.62
C THR A 272 13.30 -0.96 2.49
N GLU A 273 12.74 0.23 2.67
CA GLU A 273 13.30 1.27 3.56
C GLU A 273 13.35 0.79 5.02
N ASN A 274 12.30 0.13 5.50
CA ASN A 274 12.24 -0.44 6.84
C ASN A 274 13.26 -1.55 7.04
N VAL A 275 13.44 -2.43 6.04
CA VAL A 275 14.50 -3.44 6.03
C VAL A 275 15.87 -2.79 6.10
N TYR A 276 16.13 -1.73 5.32
CA TYR A 276 17.38 -0.97 5.40
C TYR A 276 17.60 -0.40 6.80
N LYS A 277 16.60 0.28 7.39
CA LYS A 277 16.69 0.85 8.74
C LYS A 277 17.03 -0.22 9.78
N TYR A 278 16.35 -1.38 9.71
CA TYR A 278 16.60 -2.50 10.60
C TYR A 278 18.00 -3.10 10.41
N ALA A 279 18.39 -3.34 9.15
CA ALA A 279 19.71 -3.87 8.80
C ALA A 279 20.82 -2.92 9.27
N LYS A 280 20.61 -1.60 9.13
CA LYS A 280 21.56 -0.59 9.59
C LYS A 280 21.66 -0.50 11.11
N ALA A 281 20.54 -0.66 11.83
CA ALA A 281 20.55 -0.71 13.29
C ALA A 281 21.25 -1.98 13.83
N ASN A 282 21.24 -3.07 13.05
CA ASN A 282 21.86 -4.36 13.39
C ASN A 282 23.02 -4.70 12.45
N GLU A 283 23.82 -3.70 12.08
CA GLU A 283 24.76 -3.78 10.95
C GLU A 283 25.77 -4.93 11.05
N ALA A 284 26.29 -5.22 12.24
CA ALA A 284 27.26 -6.30 12.45
C ALA A 284 26.66 -7.69 12.14
N ASP A 285 25.48 -7.98 12.69
CA ASP A 285 24.78 -9.26 12.47
C ASP A 285 24.34 -9.42 11.03
N PHE A 286 23.87 -8.33 10.41
CA PHE A 286 23.46 -8.35 9.01
C PHE A 286 24.66 -8.55 8.07
N ILE A 287 25.80 -7.89 8.34
CA ILE A 287 27.05 -8.11 7.61
C ILE A 287 27.51 -9.57 7.73
N LYS A 288 27.41 -10.17 8.93
CA LYS A 288 27.73 -11.59 9.15
C LYS A 288 26.84 -12.49 8.29
N LEU A 289 25.53 -12.27 8.30
CA LEU A 289 24.58 -13.01 7.46
C LEU A 289 24.89 -12.88 5.96
N LEU A 290 25.13 -11.66 5.49
CA LEU A 290 25.47 -11.38 4.09
C LEU A 290 26.80 -12.02 3.68
N SER A 291 27.80 -11.99 4.55
CA SER A 291 29.11 -12.61 4.30
C SER A 291 29.00 -14.13 4.19
N LEU A 292 28.16 -14.77 5.02
CA LEU A 292 27.87 -16.21 4.91
C LEU A 292 27.24 -16.56 3.56
N LYS A 293 26.27 -15.77 3.10
CA LYS A 293 25.65 -15.95 1.77
C LYS A 293 26.65 -15.76 0.64
N ALA A 294 27.41 -14.66 0.65
CA ALA A 294 28.33 -14.30 -0.43
C ALA A 294 29.40 -15.39 -0.62
N ASN A 295 29.94 -15.94 0.49
CA ASN A 295 30.93 -17.00 0.42
C ASN A 295 30.34 -18.38 0.08
N ASN A 296 29.02 -18.60 0.30
CA ASN A 296 28.33 -19.80 -0.18
C ASN A 296 28.07 -19.80 -1.71
N LYS A 297 27.99 -18.63 -2.36
CA LYS A 297 27.83 -18.54 -3.83
C LYS A 297 29.11 -18.90 -4.61
N ASN A 298 30.27 -18.79 -3.98
CA ASN A 298 31.56 -19.12 -4.61
C ASN A 298 31.93 -20.57 -4.37
N TYR A 299 31.56 -21.44 -5.33
CA TYR A 299 32.09 -22.77 -5.61
C TYR A 299 33.26 -23.24 -4.69
N GLY A 300 32.96 -24.06 -3.69
CA GLY A 300 33.92 -25.01 -3.09
C GLY A 300 34.84 -24.51 -1.97
N TYR A 301 34.79 -23.25 -1.54
CA TYR A 301 35.63 -22.79 -0.43
C TYR A 301 34.87 -22.81 0.90
N LYS A 302 35.36 -23.61 1.85
CA LYS A 302 34.88 -23.64 3.23
C LYS A 302 34.96 -22.23 3.82
N VAL A 303 33.82 -21.69 4.22
CA VAL A 303 33.74 -20.55 5.13
C VAL A 303 34.49 -20.93 6.41
N THR A 304 35.70 -20.41 6.57
CA THR A 304 36.29 -20.26 7.90
C THR A 304 35.76 -18.94 8.41
N VAL A 305 34.71 -19.01 9.23
CA VAL A 305 34.41 -17.89 10.14
C VAL A 305 35.66 -17.78 10.99
N ASP A 306 36.38 -16.67 10.87
CA ASP A 306 37.54 -16.42 11.72
C ASP A 306 37.02 -16.14 13.14
N ASP A 307 36.72 -17.22 13.87
CA ASP A 307 36.28 -17.29 15.27
C ASP A 307 37.34 -16.77 16.25
N LYS A 308 38.42 -16.16 15.75
CA LYS A 308 39.57 -15.77 16.55
C LYS A 308 39.36 -14.51 17.38
N ASN A 309 38.39 -13.66 17.05
CA ASN A 309 38.09 -12.49 17.87
C ASN A 309 37.07 -12.76 19.00
N ASP A 310 36.20 -13.77 18.86
CA ASP A 310 35.22 -14.10 19.91
C ASP A 310 35.76 -15.13 20.92
N ALA A 311 36.81 -15.88 20.57
CA ALA A 311 37.41 -16.88 21.46
C ALA A 311 38.27 -16.26 22.59
N GLU A 312 38.83 -15.06 22.41
CA GLU A 312 39.52 -14.34 23.50
C GLU A 312 38.52 -13.66 24.44
N GLU A 313 37.45 -13.06 23.93
CA GLU A 313 36.43 -12.40 24.76
C GLU A 313 35.63 -13.42 25.61
N VAL A 314 35.37 -14.63 25.07
CA VAL A 314 34.76 -15.73 25.85
C VAL A 314 35.75 -16.38 26.82
N LYS A 315 37.06 -16.34 26.56
CA LYS A 315 38.08 -16.81 27.52
C LYS A 315 38.28 -15.83 28.67
N GLU A 316 38.32 -14.53 28.42
CA GLU A 316 38.39 -13.51 29.47
C GLU A 316 37.11 -13.48 30.32
N ALA A 317 35.92 -13.66 29.71
CA ALA A 317 34.67 -13.76 30.45
C ALA A 317 34.57 -15.04 31.32
N LYS A 318 35.15 -16.17 30.87
CA LYS A 318 35.20 -17.41 31.67
C LYS A 318 36.27 -17.37 32.76
N GLN A 319 37.43 -16.75 32.50
CA GLN A 319 38.48 -16.59 33.50
C GLN A 319 38.05 -15.64 34.63
N THR A 320 37.40 -14.53 34.29
CA THR A 320 36.83 -13.58 35.27
C THR A 320 35.75 -14.23 36.15
N LYS A 321 34.99 -15.20 35.62
CA LYS A 321 33.98 -15.94 36.41
C LYS A 321 34.62 -16.98 37.34
N ILE A 322 35.70 -17.64 36.91
CA ILE A 322 36.45 -18.62 37.72
C ILE A 322 37.23 -17.93 38.85
N ASP A 323 37.80 -16.74 38.60
CA ASP A 323 38.57 -16.00 39.60
C ASP A 323 37.66 -15.35 40.66
N ASN A 324 36.44 -14.92 40.27
CA ASN A 324 35.42 -14.47 41.21
C ASN A 324 34.83 -15.61 42.07
N GLU A 325 34.70 -16.83 41.54
CA GLU A 325 34.26 -18.01 42.30
C GLU A 325 35.36 -18.59 43.21
N LYS A 326 36.65 -18.40 42.89
CA LYS A 326 37.77 -18.75 43.78
C LYS A 326 37.98 -17.72 44.88
N GLY A 327 37.78 -16.42 44.61
CA GLY A 327 37.83 -15.37 45.62
C GLY A 327 36.75 -15.50 46.70
N ALA A 328 35.56 -16.00 46.32
CA ALA A 328 34.45 -16.22 47.25
C ALA A 328 34.60 -17.47 48.14
N ARG A 329 35.63 -18.31 47.93
CA ARG A 329 35.94 -19.49 48.78
C ARG A 329 37.09 -19.26 49.76
N LEU A 330 37.71 -18.08 49.75
CA LEU A 330 38.79 -17.72 50.69
C LEU A 330 38.34 -16.76 51.81
N TYR A 331 37.04 -16.45 51.89
CA TYR A 331 36.42 -15.68 52.98
C TYR A 331 35.14 -16.35 53.48
N ASN A 332 35.23 -17.64 53.84
CA ASN A 332 34.34 -18.29 54.79
C ASN A 332 35.17 -19.17 55.73
#